data_AF-A0A7X2PJV2-F1
#
_entry.id   AF-A0A7X2PJV2-F1
#
_cell.length_a   1.000
_cell.length_b   1.000
_cell.length_c   1.000
_cell.angle_alpha   90.00
_cell.angle_beta   90.00
_cell.angle_gamma   90.00
#
_symmetry.space_group_name_H-M   'P 1'
#
loop_
_entity.id
_entity.type
_entity.pdbx_description
1 polymer ?
#
loop_
_entity_poly.entity_id
_entity_poly.type
_entity_poly.pdbx_seq_one_letter_code
_entity_poly.pdbx_strand_id
1 'polypeptide(L)'
;MIYTCYDMIRDCREDKREGWADFVSRYVPVIRWLIAHYFPSRENDPALVERLLISLRTSTANLFDSFDPAPERHFLLALRARVLGEAERDRATPPAEYALDLETLAEALAPLTLTEKQAVWLETMSYDEQPTSRMLKMAPDTAVRARERAAELLRVKMSSWRRSVVADNGAVLIGAALKAGTADCFPAKAFLDIIDGRATWSNRSQMERHVNSCWHCIDHFCRLREASVLRDLPNPLSAAEAEPYLKLLGVEPEPRSFWKKLRGK
;
A
#
# COMPACT_ATOMS: atom_id res chain seq x y z
N MET A 1 -28.36 7.38 -3.68
CA MET A 1 -27.50 6.23 -3.99
C MET A 1 -26.09 6.61 -3.55
N ILE A 2 -25.36 5.76 -2.83
CA ILE A 2 -24.01 6.06 -2.36
C ILE A 2 -23.05 5.67 -3.50
N TYR A 3 -22.23 6.61 -3.97
CA TYR A 3 -21.23 6.34 -5.02
C TYR A 3 -20.04 5.60 -4.41
N THR A 4 -19.88 4.33 -4.79
CA THR A 4 -18.89 3.42 -4.19
C THR A 4 -17.61 3.32 -5.02
N CYS A 5 -16.55 2.73 -4.44
CA CYS A 5 -15.34 2.38 -5.18
C CYS A 5 -15.64 1.46 -6.39
N TYR A 6 -16.68 0.62 -6.30
CA TYR A 6 -17.12 -0.22 -7.42
C TYR A 6 -17.69 0.60 -8.58
N ASP A 7 -18.50 1.62 -8.26
CA ASP A 7 -19.05 2.54 -9.26
C ASP A 7 -17.93 3.35 -9.92
N MET A 8 -17.02 3.89 -9.10
CA MET A 8 -15.83 4.61 -9.58
C MET A 8 -15.01 3.75 -10.54
N ILE A 9 -14.66 2.51 -10.16
CA ILE A 9 -13.86 1.62 -11.00
C ILE A 9 -14.57 1.34 -12.32
N ARG A 10 -15.87 1.00 -12.29
CA ARG A 10 -16.68 0.79 -13.50
C ARG A 10 -16.65 2.03 -14.39
N ASP A 11 -16.92 3.20 -13.82
CA ASP A 11 -17.04 4.43 -14.58
C ASP A 11 -15.69 4.91 -15.14
N CYS A 12 -14.57 4.68 -14.45
CA CYS A 12 -13.22 4.89 -14.99
C CYS A 12 -12.93 3.98 -16.20
N ARG A 13 -13.37 2.70 -16.19
CA ARG A 13 -13.21 1.79 -17.35
C ARG A 13 -14.01 2.25 -18.55
N GLU A 14 -15.21 2.75 -18.31
CA GLU A 14 -16.09 3.29 -19.33
C GLU A 14 -15.71 4.73 -19.75
N ASP A 15 -14.57 5.22 -19.25
CA ASP A 15 -14.03 6.56 -19.50
C ASP A 15 -15.00 7.71 -19.18
N LYS A 16 -15.88 7.50 -18.19
CA LYS A 16 -16.82 8.51 -17.73
C LYS A 16 -16.14 9.53 -16.83
N ARG A 17 -16.47 10.80 -17.03
CA ARG A 17 -15.98 11.91 -16.19
C ARG A 17 -16.24 11.68 -14.70
N GLU A 18 -17.41 11.17 -14.32
CA GLU A 18 -17.79 10.98 -12.92
C GLU A 18 -16.81 10.05 -12.20
N GLY A 19 -16.46 8.91 -12.81
CA GLY A 19 -15.48 7.97 -12.27
C GLY A 19 -14.10 8.61 -12.10
N TRP A 20 -13.62 9.31 -13.13
CA TRP A 20 -12.33 10.00 -13.07
C TRP A 20 -12.29 11.15 -12.05
N ALA A 21 -13.38 11.92 -11.92
CA ALA A 21 -13.50 12.98 -10.94
C ALA A 21 -13.45 12.42 -9.51
N ASP A 22 -14.17 11.33 -9.28
CA ASP A 22 -14.17 10.64 -8.00
C ASP A 22 -12.81 10.03 -7.67
N PHE A 23 -12.19 9.36 -8.65
CA PHE A 23 -10.85 8.80 -8.52
C PHE A 23 -9.81 9.86 -8.17
N VAL A 24 -9.76 10.95 -8.94
CA VAL A 24 -8.83 12.05 -8.70
C VAL A 24 -9.05 12.66 -7.33
N SER A 25 -10.30 12.93 -6.97
CA SER A 25 -10.65 13.56 -5.70
C SER A 25 -10.18 12.71 -4.52
N ARG A 26 -10.47 11.40 -4.52
CA ARG A 26 -10.20 10.52 -3.37
C ARG A 26 -8.77 9.97 -3.35
N TYR A 27 -8.18 9.66 -4.50
CA TYR A 27 -6.95 8.85 -4.55
C TYR A 27 -5.69 9.62 -4.94
N VAL A 28 -5.77 10.85 -5.49
CA VAL A 28 -4.56 11.70 -5.62
C VAL A 28 -3.93 12.01 -4.25
N PRO A 29 -4.69 12.33 -3.18
CA PRO A 29 -4.13 12.47 -1.84
C PRO A 29 -3.41 11.19 -1.36
N VAL A 30 -3.99 10.01 -1.63
CA VAL A 30 -3.36 8.71 -1.32
C VAL A 30 -2.06 8.52 -2.09
N ILE A 31 -2.04 8.84 -3.39
CA ILE A 31 -0.84 8.77 -4.24
C ILE A 31 0.26 9.68 -3.69
N ARG A 32 -0.07 10.93 -3.35
CA ARG A 32 0.87 11.90 -2.76
C ARG A 32 1.43 11.38 -1.43
N TRP A 33 0.55 10.86 -0.56
CA TRP A 33 0.97 10.28 0.71
C TRP A 33 1.93 9.12 0.52
N LEU A 34 1.65 8.20 -0.40
CA LEU A 34 2.52 7.07 -0.72
C LEU A 34 3.89 7.52 -1.24
N ILE A 35 3.93 8.54 -2.10
CA ILE A 35 5.20 9.11 -2.58
C ILE A 35 5.98 9.73 -1.42
N ALA A 36 5.34 10.55 -0.57
CA ALA A 36 5.99 11.17 0.57
C ALA A 36 6.54 10.12 1.57
N HIS A 37 5.77 9.07 1.82
CA HIS A 37 6.10 8.01 2.78
C HIS A 37 7.24 7.10 2.30
N TYR A 38 7.17 6.61 1.06
CA TYR A 38 8.16 5.67 0.52
C TYR A 38 9.34 6.33 -0.18
N PHE A 39 9.16 7.56 -0.68
CA PHE A 39 10.16 8.30 -1.44
C PHE A 39 10.23 9.77 -0.97
N PRO A 40 10.63 10.03 0.28
CA PRO A 40 10.60 11.39 0.86
C PRO A 40 11.39 12.43 0.05
N SER A 41 12.45 12.03 -0.64
CA SER A 41 13.20 12.90 -1.56
C SER A 41 12.42 13.34 -2.80
N ARG A 42 11.21 12.83 -3.01
CA ARG A 42 10.34 13.04 -4.18
C ARG A 42 8.95 13.57 -3.80
N GLU A 43 8.71 13.88 -2.52
CA GLU A 43 7.42 14.40 -2.04
C GLU A 43 6.93 15.61 -2.83
N ASN A 44 7.86 16.49 -3.22
CA ASN A 44 7.57 17.73 -3.95
C ASN A 44 7.77 17.62 -5.46
N ASP A 45 7.75 16.42 -6.05
CA ASP A 45 7.80 16.22 -7.50
C ASP A 45 6.38 16.11 -8.09
N PRO A 46 5.76 17.22 -8.54
CA PRO A 46 4.44 17.17 -9.15
C PRO A 46 4.44 16.36 -10.45
N ALA A 47 5.56 16.36 -11.18
CA ALA A 47 5.66 15.68 -12.45
C ALA A 47 5.61 14.15 -12.28
N LEU A 48 6.08 13.60 -11.16
CA LEU A 48 5.91 12.18 -10.82
C LEU A 48 4.43 11.81 -10.65
N VAL A 49 3.65 12.64 -9.95
CA VAL A 49 2.20 12.42 -9.79
C VAL A 49 1.49 12.47 -11.14
N GLU A 50 1.82 13.45 -11.99
CA GLU A 50 1.25 13.60 -13.32
C GLU A 50 1.55 12.39 -14.23
N ARG A 51 2.82 11.96 -14.30
CA ARG A 51 3.24 10.77 -15.07
C ARG A 51 2.49 9.52 -14.60
N LEU A 52 2.34 9.35 -13.29
CA LEU A 52 1.65 8.22 -12.69
C LEU A 52 0.16 8.23 -13.06
N LEU A 53 -0.51 9.38 -12.98
CA LEU A 53 -1.92 9.51 -13.37
C LEU A 53 -2.14 9.22 -14.86
N ILE A 54 -1.28 9.76 -15.73
CA ILE A 54 -1.31 9.44 -17.16
C ILE A 54 -1.13 7.94 -17.36
N SER A 55 -0.13 7.34 -16.72
CA SER A 55 0.15 5.90 -16.79
C SER A 55 -1.02 5.04 -16.32
N LEU A 56 -1.77 5.48 -15.28
CA LEU A 56 -2.98 4.81 -14.83
C LEU A 56 -4.10 4.84 -15.88
N ARG A 57 -4.21 5.90 -16.69
CA ARG A 57 -5.22 5.98 -17.76
C ARG A 57 -4.80 5.27 -19.06
N THR A 58 -3.54 5.35 -19.44
CA THR A 58 -3.06 4.95 -20.79
C THR A 58 -2.40 3.57 -20.86
N SER A 59 -2.07 2.95 -19.72
CA SER A 59 -1.44 1.63 -19.70
C SER A 59 -2.39 0.58 -20.27
N THR A 60 -1.92 -0.25 -21.21
CA THR A 60 -2.66 -1.41 -21.74
C THR A 60 -2.94 -2.47 -20.68
N ALA A 61 -2.19 -2.46 -19.58
CA ALA A 61 -2.53 -3.10 -18.31
C ALA A 61 -3.07 -2.02 -17.38
N ASN A 62 -4.27 -1.52 -17.68
CA ASN A 62 -4.89 -0.49 -16.88
C ASN A 62 -5.22 -1.09 -15.49
N LEU A 63 -4.90 -0.36 -14.41
CA LEU A 63 -5.27 -0.75 -13.04
C LEU A 63 -6.75 -1.13 -12.98
N PHE A 64 -7.57 -0.36 -13.69
CA PHE A 64 -9.01 -0.56 -13.72
C PHE A 64 -9.38 -1.85 -14.46
N ASP A 65 -8.77 -2.22 -15.59
CA ASP A 65 -9.14 -3.43 -16.35
C ASP A 65 -8.80 -4.74 -15.63
N SER A 66 -7.79 -4.71 -14.77
CA SER A 66 -7.31 -5.89 -14.02
C SER A 66 -8.14 -6.26 -12.79
N PHE A 67 -9.12 -5.42 -12.41
CA PHE A 67 -9.92 -5.66 -11.22
C PHE A 67 -11.27 -6.31 -11.56
N ASP A 68 -11.67 -7.35 -10.86
CA ASP A 68 -13.11 -7.67 -10.71
C ASP A 68 -13.63 -6.84 -9.52
N PRO A 69 -14.95 -6.69 -9.27
CA PRO A 69 -15.46 -5.95 -8.12
C PRO A 69 -14.74 -6.40 -6.84
N ALA A 70 -13.85 -5.56 -6.31
CA ALA A 70 -13.10 -5.83 -5.10
C ALA A 70 -13.35 -4.73 -4.05
N PRO A 71 -13.40 -5.08 -2.76
CA PRO A 71 -13.47 -4.09 -1.69
C PRO A 71 -12.36 -3.06 -1.83
N GLU A 72 -12.63 -1.81 -1.45
CA GLU A 72 -11.71 -0.67 -1.56
C GLU A 72 -10.28 -0.96 -1.05
N ARG A 73 -10.14 -1.76 0.02
CA ARG A 73 -8.82 -2.19 0.51
C ARG A 73 -7.98 -2.93 -0.55
N HIS A 74 -8.60 -3.76 -1.38
CA HIS A 74 -7.89 -4.45 -2.48
C HIS A 74 -7.51 -3.45 -3.58
N PHE A 75 -8.39 -2.52 -3.92
CA PHE A 75 -8.08 -1.46 -4.87
C PHE A 75 -6.87 -0.64 -4.38
N LEU A 76 -6.85 -0.25 -3.10
CA LEU A 76 -5.73 0.45 -2.48
C LEU A 76 -4.42 -0.35 -2.52
N LEU A 77 -4.47 -1.68 -2.34
CA LEU A 77 -3.27 -2.53 -2.48
C LEU A 77 -2.69 -2.49 -3.89
N ALA A 78 -3.55 -2.56 -4.91
CA ALA A 78 -3.11 -2.53 -6.29
C ALA A 78 -2.64 -1.14 -6.71
N LEU A 79 -3.36 -0.09 -6.29
CA LEU A 79 -2.93 1.29 -6.47
C LEU A 79 -1.56 1.51 -5.83
N ARG A 80 -1.35 1.06 -4.59
CA ARG A 80 -0.05 1.11 -3.91
C ARG A 80 1.03 0.43 -4.75
N ALA A 81 0.82 -0.81 -5.17
CA ALA A 81 1.80 -1.54 -5.97
C ALA A 81 2.15 -0.79 -7.27
N ARG A 82 1.16 -0.19 -7.93
CA ARG A 82 1.36 0.62 -9.13
C ARG A 82 2.14 1.90 -8.85
N VAL A 83 1.82 2.62 -7.76
CA VAL A 83 2.51 3.85 -7.36
C VAL A 83 3.99 3.58 -7.09
N LEU A 84 4.29 2.58 -6.25
CA LEU A 84 5.68 2.24 -5.91
C LEU A 84 6.45 1.75 -7.14
N GLY A 85 5.83 0.93 -7.98
CA GLY A 85 6.46 0.42 -9.19
C GLY A 85 6.67 1.47 -10.30
N GLU A 86 5.85 2.52 -10.37
CA GLU A 86 6.11 3.69 -11.24
C GLU A 86 7.23 4.56 -10.69
N ALA A 87 7.21 4.85 -9.38
CA ALA A 87 8.27 5.64 -8.75
C ALA A 87 9.65 4.97 -8.89
N GLU A 88 9.76 3.67 -8.68
CA GLU A 88 11.01 2.93 -8.90
C GLU A 88 11.46 2.92 -10.37
N ARG A 89 10.53 2.89 -11.34
CA ARG A 89 10.88 2.99 -12.77
C ARG A 89 11.36 4.37 -13.16
N ASP A 90 10.76 5.41 -12.60
CA ASP A 90 11.18 6.80 -12.80
C ASP A 90 12.61 7.02 -12.30
N ARG A 91 12.87 6.52 -11.09
CA ARG A 91 14.21 6.53 -10.49
C ARG A 91 14.33 5.37 -9.51
N ALA A 92 15.26 4.47 -9.78
CA ALA A 92 15.50 3.33 -8.92
C ALA A 92 16.08 3.77 -7.56
N THR A 93 15.62 3.15 -6.48
CA THR A 93 16.24 3.26 -5.16
C THR A 93 17.63 2.62 -5.21
N PRO A 94 18.68 3.29 -4.70
CA PRO A 94 20.02 2.71 -4.67
C PRO A 94 20.03 1.43 -3.82
N PRO A 95 20.90 0.46 -4.15
CA PRO A 95 21.03 -0.75 -3.34
C PRO A 95 21.46 -0.40 -1.91
N ALA A 96 20.99 -1.18 -0.94
CA ALA A 96 21.37 -1.02 0.46
C ALA A 96 22.87 -1.23 0.65
N GLU A 97 23.47 -0.44 1.55
CA GLU A 97 24.88 -0.57 1.93
C GLU A 97 25.19 -1.94 2.55
N TYR A 98 24.28 -2.43 3.39
CA TYR A 98 24.36 -3.74 4.03
C TYR A 98 23.27 -4.63 3.46
N ALA A 99 23.64 -5.60 2.64
CA ALA A 99 22.68 -6.51 2.02
C ALA A 99 22.04 -7.45 3.05
N LEU A 100 20.72 -7.60 2.97
CA LEU A 100 19.95 -8.56 3.74
C LEU A 100 18.97 -9.27 2.81
N ASP A 101 19.16 -10.57 2.62
CA ASP A 101 18.21 -11.42 1.89
C ASP A 101 17.11 -11.97 2.81
N LEU A 102 16.05 -12.49 2.18
CA LEU A 102 14.88 -12.99 2.89
C LEU A 102 15.17 -14.28 3.68
N GLU A 103 16.13 -15.09 3.25
CA GLU A 103 16.51 -16.34 3.91
C GLU A 103 17.18 -16.05 5.25
N THR A 104 18.18 -15.16 5.26
CA THR A 104 18.87 -14.67 6.45
C THR A 104 17.90 -14.01 7.42
N LEU A 105 16.98 -13.17 6.93
CA LEU A 105 15.91 -12.58 7.75
C LEU A 105 15.00 -13.66 8.34
N ALA A 106 14.57 -14.63 7.53
CA ALA A 106 13.69 -15.72 7.97
C ALA A 106 14.31 -16.54 9.09
N GLU A 107 15.58 -16.92 8.95
CA GLU A 107 16.32 -17.66 9.96
C GLU A 107 16.49 -16.85 11.25
N ALA A 108 16.92 -15.59 11.13
CA ALA A 108 17.16 -14.73 12.29
C ALA A 108 15.88 -14.55 13.11
N LEU A 109 14.74 -14.34 12.44
CA LEU A 109 13.47 -14.04 13.08
C LEU A 109 12.64 -15.29 13.40
N ALA A 110 13.13 -16.50 13.15
CA ALA A 110 12.43 -17.74 13.45
C ALA A 110 11.89 -17.83 14.90
N PRO A 111 12.63 -17.37 15.95
CA PRO A 111 12.15 -17.40 17.34
C PRO A 111 11.05 -16.39 17.68
N LEU A 112 10.73 -15.46 16.77
CA LEU A 112 9.70 -14.45 16.99
C LEU A 112 8.30 -14.99 16.70
N THR A 113 7.33 -14.50 17.46
CA THR A 113 5.90 -14.70 17.21
C THR A 113 5.47 -14.02 15.89
N LEU A 114 4.30 -14.40 15.36
CA LEU A 114 3.74 -13.76 14.17
C LEU A 114 3.64 -12.24 14.34
N THR A 115 3.09 -11.78 15.46
CA THR A 115 2.89 -10.35 15.73
C THR A 115 4.22 -9.59 15.82
N GLU A 116 5.25 -10.16 16.45
CA GLU A 116 6.60 -9.59 16.47
C GLU A 116 7.19 -9.52 15.05
N LYS A 117 7.04 -10.58 14.24
CA LYS A 117 7.47 -10.59 12.83
C LYS A 117 6.77 -9.51 12.02
N GLN A 118 5.47 -9.27 12.24
CA GLN A 118 4.74 -8.18 11.57
C GLN A 118 5.29 -6.81 11.99
N ALA A 119 5.63 -6.60 13.26
CA ALA A 119 6.18 -5.33 13.75
C ALA A 119 7.54 -4.99 13.11
N VAL A 120 8.36 -6.03 12.89
CA VAL A 120 9.65 -5.91 12.18
C VAL A 120 9.42 -5.76 10.67
N TRP A 121 8.52 -6.55 10.07
CA TRP A 121 8.25 -6.48 8.63
C TRP A 121 7.75 -5.10 8.20
N LEU A 122 7.00 -4.40 9.05
CA LEU A 122 6.54 -3.04 8.77
C LEU A 122 7.70 -2.03 8.62
N GLU A 123 8.92 -2.33 9.08
CA GLU A 123 10.11 -1.53 8.77
C GLU A 123 10.46 -1.56 7.28
N THR A 124 10.25 -2.71 6.59
CA THR A 124 10.41 -2.80 5.12
C THR A 124 9.45 -1.89 4.36
N MET A 125 8.40 -1.45 5.05
CA MET A 125 7.35 -0.56 4.56
C MET A 125 7.51 0.87 5.08
N SER A 126 8.70 1.22 5.59
CA SER A 126 9.05 2.55 6.13
C SER A 126 8.20 3.02 7.32
N TYR A 127 7.55 2.11 8.04
CA TYR A 127 6.79 2.47 9.24
C TYR A 127 7.67 2.43 10.50
N ASP A 128 7.62 3.50 11.27
CA ASP A 128 8.16 3.60 12.63
C ASP A 128 7.22 2.92 13.65
N GLU A 129 7.60 2.96 14.93
CA GLU A 129 6.97 2.17 15.99
C GLU A 129 5.54 2.62 16.28
N GLN A 130 5.25 3.92 16.20
CA GLN A 130 3.94 4.46 16.58
C GLN A 130 2.83 4.08 15.58
N PRO A 131 2.97 4.28 14.25
CA PRO A 131 2.02 3.73 13.27
C PRO A 131 1.95 2.22 13.29
N THR A 132 3.09 1.52 13.47
CA THR A 132 3.13 0.06 13.62
C THR A 132 2.24 -0.41 14.76
N SER A 133 2.35 0.23 15.92
CA SER A 133 1.58 -0.13 17.11
C SER A 133 0.09 0.10 16.92
N ARG A 134 -0.30 1.19 16.22
CA ARG A 134 -1.69 1.44 15.83
C ARG A 134 -2.22 0.38 14.86
N MET A 135 -1.45 0.04 13.82
CA MET A 135 -1.84 -0.96 12.82
C MET A 135 -1.99 -2.36 13.41
N LEU A 136 -1.14 -2.72 14.37
CA LEU A 136 -1.16 -4.03 15.03
C LEU A 136 -2.00 -4.06 16.31
N LYS A 137 -2.59 -2.93 16.73
CA LYS A 137 -3.40 -2.78 17.95
C LYS A 137 -2.65 -3.28 19.20
N MET A 138 -1.39 -2.86 19.34
CA MET A 138 -0.51 -3.18 20.48
C MET A 138 -0.01 -1.93 21.18
N ALA A 139 0.60 -2.10 22.36
CA ALA A 139 1.29 -1.00 23.04
C ALA A 139 2.58 -0.60 22.28
N PRO A 140 2.93 0.69 22.21
CA PRO A 140 4.17 1.16 21.59
C PRO A 140 5.43 0.42 22.03
N ASP A 141 5.58 0.22 23.34
CA ASP A 141 6.74 -0.49 23.91
C ASP A 141 6.85 -1.94 23.43
N THR A 142 5.74 -2.59 23.09
CA THR A 142 5.76 -3.95 22.52
C THR A 142 6.39 -3.95 21.14
N ALA A 143 6.07 -2.97 20.29
CA ALA A 143 6.67 -2.84 18.96
C ALA A 143 8.17 -2.53 19.07
N VAL A 144 8.55 -1.61 19.96
CA VAL A 144 9.97 -1.27 20.23
C VAL A 144 10.75 -2.53 20.63
N ARG A 145 10.28 -3.27 21.63
CA ARG A 145 10.97 -4.48 22.12
C ARG A 145 11.07 -5.57 21.05
N ALA A 146 10.05 -5.74 20.22
CA ALA A 146 10.09 -6.69 19.11
C ALA A 146 11.20 -6.34 18.11
N ARG A 147 11.36 -5.04 17.77
CA ARG A 147 12.40 -4.56 16.87
C ARG A 147 13.79 -4.60 17.49
N GLU A 148 13.93 -4.28 18.77
CA GLU A 148 15.20 -4.41 19.49
C GLU A 148 15.67 -5.87 19.50
N ARG A 149 14.78 -6.80 19.84
CA ARG A 149 15.06 -8.24 19.80
C ARG A 149 15.43 -8.72 18.39
N ALA A 150 14.71 -8.25 17.37
CA ALA A 150 15.02 -8.58 15.98
C ALA A 150 16.40 -8.05 15.55
N ALA A 151 16.74 -6.83 15.95
CA ALA A 151 18.05 -6.22 15.68
C ALA A 151 19.19 -7.03 16.31
N GLU A 152 19.03 -7.52 17.55
CA GLU A 152 19.99 -8.40 18.21
C GLU A 152 20.16 -9.73 17.46
N LEU A 153 19.06 -10.37 17.07
CA LEU A 153 19.07 -11.63 16.31
C LEU A 153 19.76 -11.47 14.95
N LEU A 154 19.44 -10.39 14.22
CA LEU A 154 20.06 -10.08 12.93
C LEU A 154 21.55 -9.77 13.06
N ARG A 155 21.95 -9.05 14.11
CA ARG A 155 23.35 -8.72 14.36
C ARG A 155 24.23 -9.96 14.53
N VAL A 156 23.69 -11.05 15.08
CA VAL A 156 24.41 -12.33 15.22
C VAL A 156 24.58 -13.04 13.87
N LYS A 157 23.66 -12.83 12.94
CA LYS A 157 23.63 -13.49 11.62
C LYS A 157 24.41 -12.74 10.53
N MET A 158 24.70 -11.46 10.73
CA MET A 158 25.33 -10.60 9.72
C MET A 158 26.76 -10.22 10.11
N SER A 159 27.69 -10.26 9.15
CA SER A 159 29.07 -9.81 9.36
C SER A 159 29.19 -8.29 9.51
N SER A 160 28.25 -7.56 8.90
CA SER A 160 28.17 -6.10 8.91
C SER A 160 26.71 -5.70 9.12
N TRP A 161 26.45 -4.72 9.99
CA TRP A 161 25.11 -4.43 10.48
C TRP A 161 24.90 -2.94 10.74
N ARG A 162 23.66 -2.47 10.53
CA ARG A 162 23.14 -1.20 11.08
C ARG A 162 21.69 -1.35 11.50
N ARG A 163 21.19 -0.46 12.36
CA ARG A 163 19.81 -0.55 12.89
C ARG A 163 18.74 -0.51 11.81
N SER A 164 18.97 0.28 10.75
CA SER A 164 18.04 0.44 9.64
C SER A 164 18.07 -0.70 8.62
N VAL A 165 18.87 -1.77 8.83
CA VAL A 165 19.14 -2.79 7.79
C VAL A 165 17.89 -3.43 7.20
N VAL A 166 16.82 -3.62 8.00
CA VAL A 166 15.55 -4.16 7.50
C VAL A 166 14.85 -3.15 6.58
N ALA A 167 14.76 -1.89 7.00
CA ALA A 167 14.15 -0.82 6.22
C ALA A 167 14.90 -0.55 4.92
N ASP A 168 16.23 -0.52 4.97
CA ASP A 168 17.08 -0.26 3.81
C ASP A 168 16.96 -1.33 2.71
N ASN A 169 16.71 -2.57 3.11
CA ASN A 169 16.52 -3.69 2.20
C ASN A 169 15.05 -3.92 1.86
N GLY A 170 14.15 -3.00 2.23
CA GLY A 170 12.71 -3.19 2.14
C GLY A 170 12.23 -3.62 0.76
N ALA A 171 12.67 -2.93 -0.31
CA ALA A 171 12.29 -3.26 -1.68
C ALA A 171 12.71 -4.69 -2.11
N VAL A 172 13.92 -5.11 -1.74
CA VAL A 172 14.46 -6.44 -2.06
C VAL A 172 13.73 -7.53 -1.28
N LEU A 173 13.55 -7.32 0.03
CA LEU A 173 12.83 -8.25 0.92
C LEU A 173 11.38 -8.42 0.48
N ILE A 174 10.69 -7.32 0.18
CA ILE A 174 9.33 -7.32 -0.34
C ILE A 174 9.26 -8.07 -1.68
N GLY A 175 10.19 -7.79 -2.60
CA GLY A 175 10.26 -8.48 -3.89
C GLY A 175 10.46 -9.99 -3.74
N ALA A 176 11.28 -10.42 -2.79
CA ALA A 176 11.50 -11.83 -2.46
C ALA A 176 10.25 -12.46 -1.83
N ALA A 177 9.59 -11.79 -0.89
CA ALA A 177 8.38 -12.28 -0.23
C ALA A 177 7.21 -12.46 -1.21
N LEU A 178 7.05 -11.54 -2.17
CA LEU A 178 6.05 -11.68 -3.24
C LEU A 178 6.28 -12.93 -4.09
N LYS A 179 7.55 -13.25 -4.40
CA LYS A 179 7.93 -14.43 -5.20
C LYS A 179 7.81 -15.75 -4.43
N ALA A 180 7.81 -15.70 -3.09
CA ALA A 180 7.75 -16.88 -2.23
C ALA A 180 6.33 -17.44 -2.01
N GLY A 181 5.31 -16.83 -2.61
CA GLY A 181 3.92 -17.29 -2.48
C GLY A 181 3.70 -18.68 -3.09
N THR A 182 2.85 -19.48 -2.45
CA THR A 182 2.47 -20.84 -2.88
C THR A 182 0.94 -20.98 -2.96
N ALA A 183 0.46 -22.08 -3.54
CA ALA A 183 -0.98 -22.39 -3.59
C ALA A 183 -1.61 -22.60 -2.19
N ASP A 184 -0.80 -22.85 -1.16
CA ASP A 184 -1.24 -23.03 0.23
C ASP A 184 -1.42 -21.70 0.98
N CYS A 185 -1.06 -20.57 0.37
CA CYS A 185 -1.22 -19.25 0.97
C CYS A 185 -2.69 -18.87 1.10
N PHE A 186 -3.03 -18.17 2.19
CA PHE A 186 -4.40 -17.77 2.46
C PHE A 186 -4.90 -16.71 1.46
N PRO A 187 -6.20 -16.75 1.09
CA PRO A 187 -6.78 -15.69 0.28
C PRO A 187 -6.94 -14.40 1.11
N ALA A 188 -6.93 -13.24 0.44
CA ALA A 188 -7.06 -11.92 1.08
C ALA A 188 -8.27 -11.79 2.02
N LYS A 189 -9.40 -12.44 1.68
CA LYS A 189 -10.60 -12.47 2.53
C LYS A 189 -10.31 -13.03 3.94
N ALA A 190 -9.49 -14.07 4.06
CA ALA A 190 -9.18 -14.67 5.36
C ALA A 190 -8.45 -13.69 6.29
N PHE A 191 -7.49 -12.94 5.74
CA PHE A 191 -6.79 -11.89 6.47
C PHE A 191 -7.73 -10.75 6.87
N LEU A 192 -8.59 -10.30 5.96
CA LEU A 192 -9.58 -9.26 6.23
C LEU A 192 -10.55 -9.66 7.33
N ASP A 193 -11.02 -10.91 7.33
CA ASP A 193 -11.89 -11.42 8.39
C ASP A 193 -11.19 -11.40 9.76
N ILE A 194 -9.86 -11.58 9.83
CA ILE A 194 -9.10 -11.41 11.08
C ILE A 194 -8.93 -9.94 11.45
N ILE A 195 -8.60 -9.06 10.50
CA ILE A 195 -8.45 -7.61 10.73
C ILE A 195 -9.77 -7.02 11.29
N ASP A 196 -10.89 -7.45 10.72
CA ASP A 196 -12.23 -6.99 11.05
C ASP A 196 -12.85 -7.72 12.26
N GLY A 197 -12.15 -8.68 12.87
CA GLY A 197 -12.64 -9.41 14.04
C GLY A 197 -13.79 -10.39 13.75
N ARG A 198 -13.94 -10.82 12.50
CA ARG A 198 -14.98 -11.75 12.02
C ARG A 198 -14.51 -13.21 11.93
N ALA A 199 -13.21 -13.47 12.14
CA ALA A 199 -12.65 -14.81 12.08
C ALA A 199 -13.00 -15.65 13.31
N THR A 200 -13.31 -16.94 13.09
CA THR A 200 -13.46 -17.92 14.17
C THR A 200 -12.10 -18.23 14.81
N TRP A 201 -12.12 -18.75 16.05
CA TRP A 201 -10.90 -19.17 16.75
C TRP A 201 -10.10 -20.22 15.96
N SER A 202 -10.78 -21.23 15.39
CA SER A 202 -10.15 -22.27 14.57
C SER A 202 -9.43 -21.69 13.34
N ASN A 203 -10.09 -20.77 12.62
CA ASN A 203 -9.51 -20.14 11.43
C ASN A 203 -8.28 -19.31 11.79
N ARG A 204 -8.33 -18.58 12.92
CA ARG A 204 -7.18 -17.81 13.41
C ARG A 204 -5.99 -18.70 13.73
N SER A 205 -6.21 -19.80 14.46
CA SER A 205 -5.16 -20.75 14.84
C SER A 205 -4.55 -21.47 13.62
N GLN A 206 -5.35 -21.80 12.60
CA GLN A 206 -4.84 -22.38 11.36
C GLN A 206 -4.00 -21.37 10.58
N MET A 207 -4.48 -20.13 10.44
CA MET A 207 -3.74 -19.09 9.75
C MET A 207 -2.43 -18.78 10.47
N GLU A 208 -2.44 -18.60 11.79
CA GLU A 208 -1.23 -18.28 12.55
C GLU A 208 -0.13 -19.33 12.38
N ARG A 209 -0.48 -20.63 12.36
CA ARG A 209 0.47 -21.71 12.10
C ARG A 209 1.17 -21.59 10.74
N HIS A 210 0.42 -21.25 9.69
CA HIS A 210 0.99 -21.08 8.35
C HIS A 210 1.77 -19.76 8.23
N VAL A 211 1.16 -18.65 8.64
CA VAL A 211 1.70 -17.31 8.41
C VAL A 211 2.98 -17.09 9.21
N ASN A 212 3.13 -17.73 10.38
CA ASN A 212 4.35 -17.60 11.18
C ASN A 212 5.63 -18.07 10.45
N SER A 213 5.53 -18.89 9.41
CA SER A 213 6.67 -19.31 8.58
C SER A 213 6.58 -18.85 7.12
N CYS A 214 5.55 -18.10 6.74
CA CYS A 214 5.29 -17.69 5.36
C CYS A 214 5.42 -16.17 5.20
N TRP A 215 6.58 -15.72 4.74
CA TRP A 215 6.86 -14.28 4.54
C TRP A 215 5.99 -13.63 3.46
N HIS A 216 5.56 -14.39 2.46
CA HIS A 216 4.52 -13.93 1.52
C HIS A 216 3.24 -13.51 2.25
N CYS A 217 2.76 -14.36 3.16
CA CYS A 217 1.56 -14.07 3.93
C CYS A 217 1.78 -12.98 4.98
N ILE A 218 2.97 -12.89 5.61
CA ILE A 218 3.32 -11.79 6.52
C ILE A 218 3.26 -10.46 5.78
N ASP A 219 3.90 -10.38 4.60
CA ASP A 219 3.87 -9.20 3.75
C ASP A 219 2.44 -8.83 3.35
N HIS A 220 1.67 -9.79 2.83
CA HIS A 220 0.30 -9.55 2.43
C HIS A 220 -0.57 -9.04 3.59
N PHE A 221 -0.39 -9.61 4.79
CA PHE A 221 -1.12 -9.21 5.98
C PHE A 221 -0.75 -7.78 6.42
N CYS A 222 0.53 -7.41 6.41
CA CYS A 222 0.96 -6.05 6.73
C CYS A 222 0.43 -5.03 5.71
N ARG A 223 0.45 -5.36 4.42
CA ARG A 223 -0.13 -4.48 3.39
C ARG A 223 -1.63 -4.29 3.52
N LEU A 224 -2.39 -5.33 3.88
CA LEU A 224 -3.83 -5.20 4.13
C LEU A 224 -4.13 -4.29 5.34
N ARG A 225 -3.24 -4.24 6.33
CA ARG A 225 -3.32 -3.29 7.44
C ARG A 225 -3.00 -1.86 6.98
N GLU A 226 -1.95 -1.67 6.19
CA GLU A 226 -1.65 -0.38 5.57
C GLU A 226 -2.83 0.12 4.72
N ALA A 227 -3.46 -0.74 3.91
CA ALA A 227 -4.64 -0.35 3.13
C ALA A 227 -5.79 0.18 4.02
N SER A 228 -5.88 -0.26 5.28
CA SER A 228 -6.83 0.32 6.23
C SER A 228 -6.41 1.72 6.67
N VAL A 229 -5.12 1.97 6.87
CA VAL A 229 -4.58 3.32 7.15
C VAL A 229 -4.81 4.25 5.97
N LEU A 230 -4.51 3.80 4.74
CA LEU A 230 -4.68 4.60 3.52
C LEU A 230 -6.13 5.01 3.30
N ARG A 231 -7.07 4.11 3.56
CA ARG A 231 -8.51 4.38 3.45
C ARG A 231 -8.97 5.47 4.42
N ASP A 232 -8.38 5.50 5.61
CA ASP A 232 -8.77 6.43 6.67
C ASP A 232 -8.02 7.78 6.55
N LEU A 233 -7.22 8.00 5.49
CA LEU A 233 -6.58 9.28 5.21
C LEU A 233 -7.64 10.37 4.95
N PRO A 234 -7.63 11.48 5.69
CA PRO A 234 -8.56 12.57 5.46
C PRO A 234 -8.15 13.40 4.24
N ASN A 235 -9.15 14.08 3.65
CA ASN A 235 -9.05 15.15 2.64
C ASN A 235 -9.12 14.69 1.17
N PRO A 236 -10.32 14.31 0.68
CA PRO A 236 -10.56 14.33 -0.76
C PRO A 236 -10.31 15.74 -1.31
N LEU A 237 -9.74 15.83 -2.51
CA LEU A 237 -9.58 17.11 -3.19
C LEU A 237 -10.95 17.73 -3.48
N SER A 238 -11.05 19.04 -3.30
CA SER A 238 -12.19 19.80 -3.81
C SER A 238 -12.25 19.71 -5.34
N ALA A 239 -13.42 19.99 -5.91
CA ALA A 239 -13.60 20.00 -7.37
C ALA A 239 -12.61 20.97 -8.07
N ALA A 240 -12.29 22.10 -7.44
CA ALA A 240 -11.33 23.06 -7.97
C ALA A 240 -9.89 22.51 -7.98
N GLU A 241 -9.50 21.75 -6.95
CA GLU A 241 -8.19 21.11 -6.87
C GLU A 241 -8.07 19.88 -7.78
N ALA A 242 -9.19 19.20 -8.07
CA ALA A 242 -9.23 18.05 -8.96
C ALA A 242 -9.20 18.42 -10.46
N GLU A 243 -9.74 19.57 -10.84
CA GLU A 243 -9.89 19.97 -12.25
C GLU A 243 -8.58 19.99 -13.06
N PRO A 244 -7.43 20.46 -12.53
CA PRO A 244 -6.15 20.40 -13.26
C PRO A 244 -5.76 18.96 -13.65
N TYR A 245 -6.03 17.98 -12.77
CA TYR A 245 -5.76 16.57 -13.04
C TYR A 245 -6.73 15.99 -14.05
N LEU A 246 -8.00 16.36 -14.01
CA LEU A 246 -8.98 15.94 -15.02
C LEU A 246 -8.61 16.46 -16.40
N LYS A 247 -8.17 17.72 -16.48
CA LYS A 247 -7.65 18.30 -17.72
C LYS A 247 -6.39 17.59 -18.21
N LEU A 248 -5.44 17.31 -17.31
CA LEU A 248 -4.22 16.55 -17.63
C LEU A 248 -4.55 15.18 -18.22
N LEU A 249 -5.51 14.49 -17.62
CA LEU A 249 -5.95 13.20 -18.10
C LEU A 249 -6.61 13.31 -19.47
N GLY A 250 -7.17 14.46 -19.84
CA GLY A 250 -7.98 14.65 -21.05
C GLY A 250 -9.45 14.28 -20.83
N VAL A 251 -9.97 14.45 -19.62
CA VAL A 251 -11.38 14.23 -19.29
C VAL A 251 -12.15 15.51 -19.60
N GLU A 252 -13.13 15.45 -20.51
CA GLU A 252 -13.90 16.62 -20.92
C GLU A 252 -14.57 17.32 -19.72
N PRO A 253 -14.63 18.66 -19.69
CA PRO A 253 -15.30 19.40 -18.61
C PRO A 253 -16.81 19.10 -18.58
N GLU A 254 -17.43 19.24 -17.40
CA GLU A 254 -18.89 19.14 -17.32
C GLU A 254 -19.53 20.12 -18.31
N PRO A 255 -20.47 19.68 -19.15
CA PRO A 255 -21.21 20.60 -20.00
C PRO A 255 -21.92 21.61 -19.11
N ARG A 256 -21.62 22.90 -19.28
CA ARG A 256 -22.24 23.98 -18.52
C ARG A 256 -23.75 23.83 -18.57
N SER A 257 -24.38 23.56 -17.41
CA SER A 257 -25.83 23.50 -17.27
C SER A 257 -26.48 24.72 -17.96
N PHE A 258 -27.40 24.45 -18.87
CA PHE A 258 -28.16 25.46 -19.63
C PHE A 258 -28.77 26.53 -18.72
N TRP A 259 -29.13 26.17 -17.49
CA TRP A 259 -29.68 27.07 -16.47
C TRP A 259 -28.66 28.07 -15.89
N LYS A 260 -27.37 27.71 -15.80
CA LYS A 260 -26.30 28.66 -15.44
C LYS A 260 -25.99 29.66 -16.57
N LYS A 261 -26.30 29.31 -17.82
CA LYS A 261 -26.20 30.21 -18.98
C LYS A 261 -27.31 31.27 -19.01
N LEU A 262 -28.51 30.93 -18.52
CA LEU A 262 -29.67 31.84 -18.47
C LEU A 262 -29.66 32.83 -17.29
N ARG A 263 -28.98 32.51 -16.18
CA ARG A 263 -28.84 33.43 -15.02
C ARG A 263 -27.61 34.34 -15.06
N GLY A 264 -26.85 34.31 -16.16
CA GLY A 264 -25.62 35.08 -16.37
C GLY A 264 -25.78 36.23 -17.38
N LYS A 265 -26.96 36.84 -17.46
CA LYS A 265 -27.21 38.14 -18.10
C LYS A 265 -28.12 38.98 -17.23
#